data_AF-A0A4R3SLM3-F1
#
_entry.id   AF-A0A4R3SLM3-F1
#
_cell.length_a   1.000
_cell.length_b   1.000
_cell.length_c   1.000
_cell.angle_alpha   90.00
_cell.angle_beta   90.00
_cell.angle_gamma   90.00
#
_symmetry.space_group_name_H-M   'P 1'
#
loop_
_entity.id
_entity.type
_entity.pdbx_description
1 polymer ?
#
loop_
_entity_poly.entity_id
_entity_poly.type
_entity_poly.pdbx_seq_one_letter_code
_entity_poly.pdbx_strand_id
1 'polypeptide(L)'
;MAGAKVELDQDDESAQSLLLWYPSVTAESDGYIRKAVKIESGAKSALDPHARHSVVPYLADDLPALDLTVANVTIVDAERTFWDKVVILHGLRRWFDARQVLRVGGQRVSRHYYDVHQLMIAGAGASAMADPDLVD
;
A
#
# COMPACT_ATOMS: atom_id res chain seq x y z
N MET A 1 -26.93 -7.92 -14.49
CA MET A 1 -26.06 -7.49 -13.36
C MET A 1 -25.30 -6.27 -13.80
N ALA A 2 -25.21 -5.22 -12.98
CA ALA A 2 -24.37 -4.07 -13.31
C ALA A 2 -22.91 -4.53 -13.37
N GLY A 3 -22.20 -4.18 -14.44
CA GLY A 3 -20.79 -4.50 -14.62
C GLY A 3 -19.89 -3.66 -13.72
N ALA A 4 -18.59 -3.96 -13.73
CA ALA A 4 -17.60 -3.13 -13.05
C ALA A 4 -17.57 -1.71 -13.66
N LYS A 5 -17.32 -0.69 -12.84
CA LYS A 5 -17.27 0.72 -13.25
C LYS A 5 -15.98 1.35 -12.75
N VAL A 6 -15.31 2.13 -13.60
CA VAL A 6 -14.15 2.94 -13.23
C VAL A 6 -14.53 4.41 -13.25
N GLU A 7 -14.19 5.15 -12.20
CA GLU A 7 -14.38 6.61 -12.12
C GLU A 7 -13.23 7.28 -11.38
N LEU A 8 -13.10 8.60 -11.52
CA LEU A 8 -12.19 9.41 -10.71
C LEU A 8 -12.67 9.45 -9.26
N ASP A 9 -11.73 9.39 -8.31
CA ASP A 9 -12.04 9.62 -6.90
C ASP A 9 -12.21 11.12 -6.65
N GLN A 10 -13.44 11.58 -6.48
CA GLN A 10 -13.74 13.00 -6.27
C GLN A 10 -13.25 13.51 -4.90
N ASP A 11 -12.96 12.60 -3.97
CA ASP A 11 -12.43 12.93 -2.64
C ASP A 11 -10.90 13.10 -2.64
N ASP A 12 -10.22 12.82 -3.76
CA ASP A 12 -8.79 13.07 -3.93
C ASP A 12 -8.54 14.44 -4.56
N GLU A 13 -8.16 15.42 -3.74
CA GLU A 13 -7.80 16.78 -4.18
C GLU A 13 -6.69 16.80 -5.26
N SER A 14 -5.83 15.78 -5.29
CA SER A 14 -4.76 15.70 -6.29
C SER A 14 -5.22 15.15 -7.64
N ALA A 15 -6.46 14.67 -7.74
CA ALA A 15 -7.03 14.04 -8.93
C ALA A 15 -6.14 12.91 -9.51
N GLN A 16 -5.43 12.20 -8.62
CA GLN A 16 -4.48 11.14 -8.96
C GLN A 16 -5.06 9.74 -8.66
N SER A 17 -6.31 9.67 -8.21
CA SER A 17 -6.94 8.45 -7.76
C SER A 17 -8.11 8.03 -8.65
N LEU A 18 -8.18 6.73 -8.92
CA LEU A 18 -9.32 6.08 -9.58
C LEU A 18 -10.01 5.11 -8.60
N LEU A 19 -11.31 4.94 -8.78
CA LEU A 19 -12.12 3.95 -8.09
C LEU A 19 -12.64 2.92 -9.09
N LEU A 20 -12.24 1.67 -8.90
CA LEU A 20 -12.81 0.51 -9.59
C LEU A 20 -13.88 -0.13 -8.71
N TRP A 21 -15.14 0.08 -9.07
CA TRP A 21 -16.28 -0.55 -8.43
C TRP A 21 -16.49 -1.94 -9.01
N TYR A 22 -16.63 -2.93 -8.12
CA TYR A 22 -16.85 -4.32 -8.49
C TYR A 22 -18.18 -4.84 -7.93
N PRO A 23 -18.86 -5.75 -8.65
CA PRO A 23 -20.05 -6.41 -8.12
C PRO A 23 -19.67 -7.26 -6.90
N SER A 24 -20.44 -7.13 -5.83
CA SER A 24 -20.27 -7.90 -4.59
C SER A 24 -21.41 -8.90 -4.43
N VAL A 25 -21.08 -10.14 -4.09
CA VAL A 25 -22.05 -11.18 -3.66
C VAL A 25 -22.28 -11.18 -2.14
N THR A 26 -21.43 -10.47 -1.40
CA THR A 26 -21.58 -10.25 0.04
C THR A 26 -22.54 -9.09 0.32
N ALA A 27 -23.33 -9.19 1.38
CA ALA A 27 -24.24 -8.13 1.82
C ALA A 27 -23.50 -6.80 2.02
N GLU A 28 -24.25 -5.70 1.86
CA GLU A 28 -23.78 -4.36 2.21
C GLU A 28 -23.39 -4.35 3.69
N SER A 29 -22.11 -4.04 3.96
CA SER A 29 -21.62 -3.83 5.33
C SER A 29 -21.99 -2.42 5.81
N ASP A 30 -21.82 -2.11 7.09
CA ASP A 30 -22.04 -0.81 7.74
C ASP A 30 -21.15 0.35 7.22
N GLY A 31 -20.78 0.37 5.93
CA GLY A 31 -19.97 1.39 5.27
C GLY A 31 -18.47 1.29 5.51
N TYR A 32 -18.00 0.41 6.42
CA TYR A 32 -16.56 0.31 6.74
C TYR A 32 -15.71 -0.20 5.58
N ILE A 33 -16.21 -1.16 4.78
CA ILE A 33 -15.52 -1.69 3.60
C ILE A 33 -16.28 -1.30 2.34
N ARG A 34 -15.78 -0.26 1.66
CA ARG A 34 -16.26 0.15 0.33
C ARG A 34 -16.01 -1.00 -0.67
N LYS A 35 -17.02 -1.36 -1.47
CA LYS A 35 -16.91 -2.36 -2.56
C LYS A 35 -16.23 -1.76 -3.80
N ALA A 36 -15.08 -1.13 -3.58
CA ALA A 36 -14.26 -0.53 -4.61
C ALA A 36 -12.78 -0.75 -4.32
N VAL A 37 -11.98 -0.89 -5.37
CA VAL A 37 -10.52 -0.81 -5.31
C VAL A 37 -10.12 0.62 -5.64
N LYS A 38 -9.42 1.28 -4.72
CA LYS A 38 -8.80 2.59 -4.98
C LYS A 38 -7.42 2.38 -5.59
N ILE A 39 -7.17 3.01 -6.73
CA ILE A 39 -5.90 3.00 -7.45
C ILE A 39 -5.32 4.40 -7.37
N GLU A 40 -4.19 4.57 -6.69
CA GLU A 40 -3.54 5.86 -6.49
C GLU A 40 -2.31 5.97 -7.43
N SER A 41 -2.36 6.90 -8.38
CA SER A 41 -1.29 7.17 -9.35
C SER A 41 -0.57 8.48 -9.02
N GLY A 42 0.24 8.46 -7.96
CA GLY A 42 1.04 9.62 -7.56
C GLY A 42 2.51 9.23 -7.39
N ALA A 43 3.41 10.01 -7.99
CA ALA A 43 4.87 9.87 -7.86
C ALA A 43 5.38 10.31 -6.46
N LYS A 44 4.76 9.80 -5.39
CA LYS A 44 5.10 10.14 -3.99
C LYS A 44 6.22 9.27 -3.43
N SER A 45 6.54 8.17 -4.10
CA SER A 45 7.68 7.28 -3.82
C SER A 45 8.44 7.07 -5.12
N ALA A 46 9.78 6.97 -5.05
CA ALA A 46 10.55 6.53 -6.20
C ALA A 46 10.19 5.08 -6.50
N LEU A 47 10.13 4.75 -7.78
CA LEU A 47 9.80 3.40 -8.24
C LEU A 47 11.05 2.50 -8.30
N ASP A 48 12.22 3.01 -7.93
CA ASP A 48 13.49 2.30 -8.05
C ASP A 48 14.16 2.12 -6.66
N PRO A 49 14.82 0.98 -6.42
CA PRO A 49 14.78 -0.23 -7.26
C PRO A 49 13.42 -0.96 -7.16
N HIS A 50 13.08 -1.67 -8.24
CA HIS A 50 11.90 -2.52 -8.34
C HIS A 50 12.24 -3.83 -9.03
N ALA A 51 11.43 -4.84 -8.74
CA ALA A 51 11.48 -6.14 -9.38
C ALA A 51 10.11 -6.58 -9.90
N ARG A 52 10.12 -7.55 -10.81
CA ARG A 52 8.90 -8.21 -11.30
C ARG A 52 8.63 -9.45 -10.46
N HIS A 53 7.41 -9.55 -9.94
CA HIS A 53 6.95 -10.68 -9.15
C HIS A 53 5.66 -11.26 -9.73
N SER A 54 5.39 -12.52 -9.37
CA SER A 54 4.07 -13.13 -9.53
C SER A 54 3.33 -13.04 -8.21
N VAL A 55 2.06 -12.62 -8.26
CA VAL A 55 1.19 -12.54 -7.09
C VAL A 55 0.14 -13.64 -7.19
N VAL A 56 0.02 -14.42 -6.11
CA VAL A 56 -1.01 -15.45 -5.97
C VAL A 56 -1.95 -15.03 -4.85
N PRO A 57 -3.26 -14.85 -5.11
CA PRO A 57 -4.20 -14.49 -4.05
C PRO A 57 -4.44 -15.68 -3.11
N TYR A 58 -4.73 -15.42 -1.84
CA TYR A 58 -5.02 -16.47 -0.86
C TYR A 58 -6.18 -17.40 -1.26
N LEU A 59 -7.14 -16.89 -2.05
CA LEU A 59 -8.26 -17.68 -2.54
C LEU A 59 -7.84 -18.80 -3.53
N ALA A 60 -6.62 -18.74 -4.08
CA ALA A 60 -6.14 -19.77 -5.01
C ALA A 60 -6.10 -21.17 -4.36
N ASP A 61 -5.84 -21.25 -3.06
CA ASP A 61 -5.82 -22.52 -2.31
C ASP A 61 -7.21 -23.17 -2.24
N ASP A 62 -8.28 -22.34 -2.23
CA ASP A 62 -9.67 -22.79 -2.19
C ASP A 62 -10.27 -23.05 -3.58
N LEU A 63 -9.62 -22.55 -4.65
CA LEU A 63 -10.08 -22.66 -6.03
C LEU A 63 -9.03 -23.31 -6.94
N PRO A 64 -8.59 -24.56 -6.65
CA PRO A 64 -7.45 -25.20 -7.32
C PRO A 64 -7.68 -25.47 -8.82
N ALA A 65 -8.92 -25.38 -9.30
CA ALA A 65 -9.26 -25.52 -10.71
C ALA A 65 -9.03 -24.25 -11.53
N LEU A 66 -8.78 -23.10 -10.88
CA LEU A 66 -8.53 -21.82 -11.53
C LEU A 66 -7.09 -21.38 -11.27
N ASP A 67 -6.36 -21.07 -12.34
CA ASP A 67 -5.09 -20.35 -12.19
C ASP A 67 -5.39 -18.87 -11.95
N LEU A 68 -5.20 -18.43 -10.71
CA LEU A 68 -5.39 -17.05 -10.28
C LEU A 68 -4.06 -16.28 -10.18
N THR A 69 -2.97 -16.83 -10.73
CA THR A 69 -1.66 -16.19 -10.70
C THR A 69 -1.64 -14.94 -11.57
N VAL A 70 -1.23 -13.81 -10.98
CA VAL A 70 -0.97 -12.58 -11.73
C VAL A 70 0.53 -12.44 -11.90
N ALA A 71 1.02 -12.75 -13.10
CA ALA A 71 2.45 -12.66 -13.43
C ALA A 71 2.88 -11.23 -13.80
N ASN A 72 4.20 -10.98 -13.74
CA ASN A 72 4.83 -9.73 -14.19
C ASN A 72 4.32 -8.45 -13.50
N VAL A 73 3.98 -8.54 -12.22
CA VAL A 73 3.63 -7.37 -11.42
C VAL A 73 4.93 -6.66 -11.04
N THR A 74 5.08 -5.40 -11.44
CA THR A 74 6.19 -4.56 -10.99
C THR A 74 5.93 -4.11 -9.55
N ILE A 75 6.85 -4.42 -8.64
CA ILE A 75 6.75 -4.09 -7.21
C ILE A 75 8.07 -3.42 -6.80
N VAL A 76 7.98 -2.33 -6.04
CA VAL A 76 9.15 -1.71 -5.40
C VAL A 76 9.77 -2.71 -4.43
N ASP A 77 11.10 -2.80 -4.43
CA ASP A 77 11.80 -3.75 -3.59
C ASP A 77 11.48 -3.52 -2.10
N ALA A 78 11.47 -4.61 -1.32
CA ALA A 78 11.06 -4.54 0.09
C ALA A 78 12.02 -3.67 0.91
N GLU A 79 13.30 -3.68 0.56
CA GLU A 79 14.37 -2.87 1.15
C GLU A 79 14.14 -1.38 0.89
N ARG A 80 13.77 -1.03 -0.35
CA ARG A 80 13.39 0.35 -0.69
C ARG A 80 12.14 0.79 0.06
N THR A 81 11.13 -0.08 0.10
CA THR A 81 9.89 0.16 0.86
C THR A 81 10.18 0.38 2.35
N PHE A 82 11.13 -0.35 2.93
CA PHE A 82 11.55 -0.14 4.32
C PHE A 82 12.04 1.29 4.55
N TRP A 83 12.94 1.79 3.71
CA TRP A 83 13.45 3.15 3.83
C TRP A 83 12.37 4.21 3.63
N ASP A 84 11.49 4.06 2.64
CA ASP A 84 10.34 4.94 2.45
C ASP A 84 9.46 5.01 3.72
N LYS A 85 9.21 3.88 4.38
CA LYS A 85 8.45 3.84 5.64
C LYS A 85 9.21 4.51 6.79
N VAL A 86 10.52 4.32 6.90
CA VAL A 86 11.36 5.01 7.89
C VAL A 86 11.30 6.53 7.71
N VAL A 87 11.40 7.03 6.47
CA VAL A 87 11.27 8.46 6.15
C VAL A 87 9.88 8.99 6.53
N ILE A 88 8.80 8.25 6.23
CA ILE A 88 7.44 8.61 6.66
C ILE A 88 7.35 8.71 8.19
N LEU A 89 7.86 7.71 8.92
CA LEU A 89 7.84 7.69 10.39
C LEU A 89 8.65 8.85 10.98
N HIS A 90 9.82 9.13 10.41
CA HIS A 90 10.63 10.27 10.79
C HIS A 90 9.86 11.59 10.61
N GLY A 91 9.24 11.80 9.44
CA GLY A 91 8.43 12.99 9.16
C GLY A 91 7.25 13.15 10.13
N LEU A 92 6.57 12.06 10.48
CA LEU A 92 5.48 12.06 11.47
C LEU A 92 5.99 12.44 12.87
N ARG A 93 7.15 11.93 13.27
CA ARG A 93 7.78 12.28 14.55
C ARG A 93 8.18 13.75 14.59
N ARG A 94 8.85 14.25 13.55
CA ARG A 94 9.26 15.65 13.43
C ARG A 94 8.07 16.60 13.43
N TRP A 95 6.97 16.21 12.80
CA TRP A 95 5.71 16.97 12.86
C TRP A 95 5.22 17.13 14.29
N PHE A 96 5.17 16.03 15.04
CA PHE A 96 4.73 16.04 16.43
C PHE A 96 5.66 16.89 17.30
N ASP A 97 6.98 16.71 17.20
CA ASP A 97 7.94 17.50 17.98
C ASP A 97 7.73 19.02 17.76
N ALA A 98 7.50 19.45 16.52
CA ALA A 98 7.32 20.85 16.16
C ALA A 98 5.96 21.44 16.54
N ARG A 99 4.89 20.64 16.53
CA ARG A 99 3.50 21.16 16.64
C ARG A 99 2.74 20.66 17.86
N GLN A 100 3.28 19.65 18.56
CA GLN A 100 2.67 18.99 19.72
C GLN A 100 1.27 18.41 19.42
N VAL A 101 1.00 18.09 18.15
CA VAL A 101 -0.24 17.44 17.69
C VAL A 101 0.08 16.35 16.67
N LEU A 102 -0.71 15.28 16.66
CA LEU A 102 -0.58 14.23 15.66
C LEU A 102 -1.05 14.72 14.29
N ARG A 103 -0.28 14.40 13.25
CA ARG A 103 -0.65 14.72 11.86
C ARG A 103 -1.95 13.97 11.50
N VAL A 104 -2.92 14.68 10.91
CA VAL A 104 -4.26 14.15 10.57
C VAL A 104 -4.94 13.47 11.77
N GLY A 105 -4.79 14.02 12.98
CA GLY A 105 -5.39 13.47 14.19
C GLY A 105 -4.91 12.06 14.58
N GLY A 106 -3.75 11.64 14.07
CA GLY A 106 -3.21 10.30 14.32
C GLY A 106 -3.85 9.19 13.48
N GLN A 107 -4.78 9.53 12.59
CA GLN A 107 -5.44 8.55 11.73
C GLN A 107 -4.41 7.76 10.94
N ARG A 108 -4.47 6.43 11.05
CA ARG A 108 -3.63 5.48 10.33
C ARG A 108 -2.12 5.58 10.60
N VAL A 109 -1.67 6.32 11.62
CA VAL A 109 -0.23 6.41 11.95
C VAL A 109 0.35 5.04 12.36
N SER A 110 -0.39 4.27 13.15
CA SER A 110 0.04 2.95 13.64
C SER A 110 0.37 1.96 12.53
N ARG A 111 -0.28 2.04 11.37
CA ARG A 111 -0.02 1.14 10.23
C ARG A 111 1.43 1.24 9.75
N HIS A 112 2.01 2.44 9.78
CA HIS A 112 3.38 2.66 9.31
C HIS A 112 4.40 1.99 10.24
N TYR A 113 4.15 2.00 11.56
CA TYR A 113 4.96 1.26 12.52
C TYR A 113 4.83 -0.26 12.32
N TYR A 114 3.60 -0.74 12.09
CA TYR A 114 3.36 -2.15 11.82
C TYR A 114 4.09 -2.61 10.55
N ASP A 115 4.03 -1.84 9.47
CA ASP A 115 4.72 -2.16 8.21
C ASP A 115 6.23 -2.29 8.43
N VAL A 116 6.88 -1.35 9.13
CA VAL A 116 8.30 -1.42 9.46
C VAL A 116 8.62 -2.66 10.30
N HIS A 117 7.79 -2.97 11.29
CA HIS A 117 7.97 -4.16 12.11
C HIS A 117 7.91 -5.46 11.28
N GLN A 118 6.94 -5.57 10.35
CA GLN A 118 6.84 -6.73 9.46
C GLN A 118 8.05 -6.83 8.52
N LEU A 119 8.51 -5.72 7.95
CA LEU A 119 9.69 -5.70 7.09
C LEU A 119 10.97 -6.09 7.84
N MET A 120 11.10 -5.74 9.12
CA MET A 120 12.20 -6.19 9.98
C MET A 120 12.14 -7.69 10.24
N ILE A 121 10.97 -8.23 10.57
CA ILE A 121 10.78 -9.67 10.81
C ILE A 121 11.05 -10.48 9.54
N ALA A 122 10.66 -9.97 8.37
CA ALA A 122 10.89 -10.61 7.08
C ALA A 122 12.36 -10.55 6.62
N GLY A 123 13.26 -9.90 7.36
CA GLY A 123 14.67 -9.75 7.02
C GLY A 123 14.98 -8.59 6.07
N ALA A 124 13.98 -8.05 5.37
CA ALA A 124 14.14 -6.90 4.46
C ALA A 124 14.74 -5.68 5.15
N GLY A 125 14.38 -5.42 6.42
CA GLY A 125 14.99 -4.33 7.18
C GLY A 125 16.49 -4.53 7.44
N ALA A 126 16.93 -5.76 7.69
CA ALA A 126 18.35 -6.07 7.87
C ALA A 126 19.13 -5.92 6.55
N SER A 127 18.58 -6.42 5.44
CA SER A 127 19.14 -6.23 4.09
C SER A 127 19.23 -4.74 3.73
N ALA A 128 18.17 -3.98 3.96
CA ALA A 128 18.13 -2.54 3.67
C ALA A 128 19.16 -1.74 4.47
N MET A 129 19.38 -2.07 5.74
CA MET A 129 20.40 -1.40 6.56
C MET A 129 21.83 -1.76 6.16
N ALA A 130 22.04 -2.88 5.46
CA ALA A 130 23.34 -3.27 4.94
C ALA A 130 23.68 -2.56 3.60
N ASP A 131 22.70 -1.94 2.96
CA ASP A 131 22.84 -1.19 1.70
C ASP A 131 22.33 0.26 1.87
N PRO A 132 23.19 1.19 2.31
CA PRO A 132 22.79 2.57 2.60
C PRO A 132 22.46 3.40 1.35
N ASP A 133 22.85 2.94 0.15
CA ASP A 133 22.63 3.68 -1.10
C ASP A 133 21.16 3.62 -1.57
N LEU A 134 20.32 2.83 -0.88
CA LEU A 134 18.88 2.75 -1.10
C LEU A 134 18.08 3.93 -0.51
N VAL A 135 18.75 4.80 0.26
CA VAL A 135 18.17 6.01 0.83
C VAL A 135 18.46 7.19 -0.11
N ASP A 136 17.44 7.69 -0.80
CA ASP A 136 17.51 8.93 -1.60
C ASP A 136 17.64 10.20 -0.72
#